data_AF-A0A1M7MRE6-F1
#
_entry.id   AF-A0A1M7MRE6-F1
#
_cell.length_a   1.000
_cell.length_b   1.000
_cell.length_c   1.000
_cell.angle_alpha   90.00
_cell.angle_beta   90.00
_cell.angle_gamma   90.00
#
_symmetry.space_group_name_H-M   'P 1'
#
loop_
_entity.id
_entity.type
_entity.pdbx_description
1 polymer ?
#
loop_
_entity_poly.entity_id
_entity_poly.type
_entity_poly.pdbx_seq_one_letter_code
_entity_poly.pdbx_strand_id
1 'polypeptide(L)'
;MKKEEFRAWLENAGYDERTINSRIANCSTICSYEGDIDEHYDEDECAELLRRLSYSKDDERAGHPARHSVPIKKNIYDGTATLRSALNRYIEFRNGGAREVRAVAQAARAVVHAARRARPWPDWDMPAEDECYQFAKATTKYLRFLSPEIIEAVVRDNEENRDMFCEYLNEAGIVPELYLWEKSPCCFPGIRRTAGSEEVSALRGHVEMPKFEDAIGIDDNDYPKHLWSFIFRGKQFSKFGPGGYSLAHLVDHKKEKNRMADEFIFSRGHEFQKPFYGLYSCPSNTVYTPTNLIRLTDFNGAIRNMLFRKAESLYKGVCNIVPPYAKIKKNEDPRWDLDKFEWAEPVGTLENMEAFLTDRRKKIEKMLEKIHQKS
;
A
#
# COMPACT_ATOMS: atom_id res chain seq x y z
N MET A 1 -36.18 26.65 -12.94
CA MET A 1 -35.01 25.97 -13.51
C MET A 1 -35.20 25.89 -15.02
N LYS A 2 -34.21 26.38 -15.79
CA LYS A 2 -34.07 26.25 -17.25
C LYS A 2 -33.87 24.80 -17.69
N LYS A 3 -34.92 24.01 -17.57
CA LYS A 3 -34.92 22.54 -17.72
C LYS A 3 -34.49 22.08 -19.11
N GLU A 4 -35.06 22.67 -20.16
CA GLU A 4 -34.80 22.25 -21.54
C GLU A 4 -33.41 22.66 -22.01
N GLU A 5 -32.93 23.84 -21.62
CA GLU A 5 -31.56 24.30 -21.90
C GLU A 5 -30.52 23.43 -21.18
N PHE A 6 -30.78 23.05 -19.92
CA PHE A 6 -29.92 22.14 -19.18
C PHE A 6 -29.89 20.74 -19.79
N ARG A 7 -31.03 20.26 -20.31
CA ARG A 7 -31.11 18.98 -21.03
C ARG A 7 -30.23 18.99 -22.27
N ALA A 8 -30.40 19.99 -23.13
CA ALA A 8 -29.60 20.15 -24.34
C ALA A 8 -28.10 20.28 -24.03
N TRP A 9 -27.75 20.96 -22.93
CA TRP A 9 -26.36 21.06 -22.47
C TRP A 9 -25.77 19.70 -22.05
N LEU A 10 -26.55 18.84 -21.37
CA LEU A 10 -26.10 17.49 -21.01
C LEU A 10 -25.98 16.57 -22.23
N GLU A 11 -26.89 16.70 -23.20
CA GLU A 11 -26.82 15.97 -24.48
C GLU A 11 -25.56 16.37 -25.26
N ASN A 12 -25.27 17.67 -25.37
CA ASN A 12 -24.05 18.19 -26.01
C ASN A 12 -22.76 17.80 -25.27
N ALA A 13 -22.83 17.55 -23.96
CA ALA A 13 -21.71 17.06 -23.16
C ALA A 13 -21.49 15.53 -23.25
N GLY A 14 -22.31 14.81 -24.03
CA GLY A 14 -22.14 13.39 -24.31
C GLY A 14 -22.65 12.43 -23.23
N TYR A 15 -23.54 12.88 -22.35
CA TYR A 15 -24.17 12.00 -21.36
C TYR A 15 -25.24 11.10 -21.99
N ASP A 16 -25.39 9.89 -21.47
CA ASP A 16 -26.46 8.99 -21.88
C ASP A 16 -27.85 9.45 -21.39
N GLU A 17 -28.90 9.05 -22.11
CA GLU A 17 -30.28 9.48 -21.86
C GLU A 17 -30.78 9.14 -20.44
N ARG A 18 -30.36 8.00 -19.89
CA ARG A 18 -30.73 7.58 -18.54
C ARG A 18 -30.11 8.51 -17.50
N THR A 19 -28.84 8.88 -17.67
CA THR A 19 -28.16 9.85 -16.81
C THR A 19 -28.81 11.24 -16.91
N ILE A 20 -29.14 11.69 -18.13
CA ILE A 20 -29.81 12.98 -18.36
C ILE A 20 -31.16 13.03 -17.61
N ASN A 21 -32.01 12.03 -17.81
CA ASN A 21 -33.32 11.95 -17.17
C ASN A 21 -33.21 11.91 -15.64
N SER A 22 -32.23 11.18 -15.10
CA SER A 22 -31.96 11.14 -13.66
C SER A 22 -31.52 12.49 -13.10
N ARG A 23 -30.61 13.21 -13.78
CA ARG A 23 -30.13 14.53 -13.32
C ARG A 23 -31.24 15.57 -13.34
N ILE A 24 -32.05 15.60 -14.40
CA ILE A 24 -33.22 16.48 -14.50
C ILE A 24 -34.22 16.17 -13.39
N ALA A 25 -34.55 14.89 -13.16
CA ALA A 25 -35.49 14.50 -12.11
C ALA A 25 -35.00 14.90 -10.70
N ASN A 26 -33.71 14.77 -10.42
CA ASN A 26 -33.12 15.19 -9.16
C ASN A 26 -33.17 16.71 -8.98
N CYS A 27 -32.86 17.50 -10.01
CA CYS A 27 -33.00 18.96 -9.96
C CYS A 27 -34.47 19.39 -9.81
N SER A 28 -35.39 18.76 -10.54
CA SER A 28 -36.83 19.02 -10.36
C SER A 28 -37.30 18.71 -8.95
N THR A 29 -36.77 17.65 -8.33
CA THR A 29 -37.06 17.32 -6.94
C THR A 29 -36.57 18.43 -6.01
N ILE A 30 -35.34 18.94 -6.20
CA ILE A 30 -34.84 20.09 -5.43
C ILE A 30 -35.80 21.28 -5.59
N CYS A 31 -36.19 21.64 -6.81
CA CYS A 31 -37.13 22.74 -7.05
C CYS A 31 -38.45 22.59 -6.28
N SER A 32 -38.98 21.38 -6.18
CA SER A 32 -40.26 21.12 -5.50
C SER A 32 -40.22 21.33 -3.98
N TYR A 33 -39.04 21.25 -3.34
CA TYR A 33 -38.92 21.31 -1.87
C TYR A 33 -38.08 22.48 -1.37
N GLU A 34 -37.15 22.98 -2.18
CA GLU A 34 -36.20 24.03 -1.80
C GLU A 34 -36.42 25.34 -2.54
N GLY A 35 -37.34 25.41 -3.51
CA GLY A 35 -37.55 26.59 -4.36
C GLY A 35 -36.78 26.53 -5.68
N ASP A 36 -37.05 27.46 -6.59
CA ASP A 36 -36.51 27.40 -7.95
C ASP A 36 -34.98 27.56 -7.97
N ILE A 37 -34.27 26.60 -8.57
CA ILE A 37 -32.80 26.62 -8.65
C ILE A 37 -32.28 27.83 -9.44
N ASP A 38 -33.03 28.37 -10.41
CA ASP A 38 -32.63 29.59 -11.11
C ASP A 38 -32.61 30.79 -10.18
N GLU A 39 -33.60 30.91 -9.29
CA GLU A 39 -33.69 31.98 -8.30
C GLU A 39 -32.55 31.85 -7.28
N HIS A 40 -32.31 30.65 -6.74
CA HIS A 40 -31.15 30.40 -5.86
C HIS A 40 -29.82 30.74 -6.55
N TYR A 41 -29.70 30.46 -7.86
CA TYR A 41 -28.50 30.80 -8.60
C TYR A 41 -28.34 32.32 -8.77
N ASP A 42 -29.43 33.02 -9.08
CA ASP A 42 -29.41 34.48 -9.28
C ASP A 42 -29.18 35.26 -7.98
N GLU A 43 -29.59 34.69 -6.83
CA GLU A 43 -29.40 35.29 -5.51
C GLU A 43 -27.98 35.10 -4.97
N ASP A 44 -27.45 33.87 -4.96
CA ASP A 44 -26.17 33.56 -4.29
C ASP A 44 -25.34 32.46 -4.98
N GLU A 45 -25.58 32.21 -6.26
CA GLU A 45 -24.97 31.11 -7.03
C GLU A 45 -25.22 29.73 -6.38
N CYS A 46 -26.38 29.58 -5.70
CA CYS A 46 -26.80 28.40 -4.94
C CYS A 46 -25.90 28.05 -3.74
N ALA A 47 -25.11 28.99 -3.21
CA ALA A 47 -24.18 28.73 -2.10
C ALA A 47 -24.91 28.26 -0.84
N GLU A 48 -26.02 28.90 -0.46
CA GLU A 48 -26.81 28.52 0.69
C GLU A 48 -27.51 27.17 0.49
N LEU A 49 -28.08 26.95 -0.70
CA LEU A 49 -28.71 25.68 -1.05
C LEU A 49 -27.71 24.51 -1.01
N LEU A 50 -26.48 24.71 -1.48
CA LEU A 50 -25.40 23.72 -1.37
C LEU A 50 -25.02 23.44 0.09
N ARG A 51 -25.05 24.46 0.95
CA ARG A 51 -24.80 24.31 2.40
C ARG A 51 -25.89 23.48 3.07
N ARG A 52 -27.15 23.65 2.67
CA ARG A 52 -28.28 22.81 3.15
C ARG A 52 -28.21 21.38 2.61
N LEU A 53 -27.72 21.20 1.37
CA LEU A 53 -27.45 19.90 0.77
C LEU A 53 -26.09 19.29 1.19
N SER A 54 -25.49 19.76 2.28
CA SER A 54 -24.27 19.17 2.85
C SER A 54 -24.61 18.24 4.03
N TYR A 55 -24.29 16.97 3.89
CA TYR A 55 -24.49 15.94 4.90
C TYR A 55 -23.34 14.93 4.86
N SER A 56 -22.69 14.69 6.00
CA SER A 56 -21.49 13.85 6.10
C SER A 56 -21.79 12.47 6.69
N LYS A 57 -20.82 11.54 6.57
CA LYS A 57 -20.89 10.24 7.25
C LYS A 57 -20.83 10.36 8.77
N ASP A 58 -20.23 11.44 9.27
CA ASP A 58 -20.19 11.71 10.70
C ASP A 58 -21.57 12.20 11.18
N ASP A 59 -22.26 13.03 10.39
CA ASP A 59 -23.65 13.41 10.66
C ASP A 59 -24.58 12.19 10.67
N GLU A 60 -24.41 11.25 9.73
CA GLU A 60 -25.13 9.98 9.69
C GLU A 60 -24.86 9.12 10.92
N ARG A 61 -23.59 8.99 11.32
CA ARG A 61 -23.19 8.22 12.51
C ARG A 61 -23.71 8.84 13.81
N ALA A 62 -23.81 10.18 13.85
CA ALA A 62 -24.37 10.93 14.96
C ALA A 62 -25.92 11.00 14.95
N GLY A 63 -26.58 10.50 13.90
CA GLY A 63 -28.03 10.52 13.78
C GLY A 63 -28.63 11.92 13.58
N HIS A 64 -27.85 12.87 13.04
CA HIS A 64 -28.35 14.22 12.78
C HIS A 64 -29.37 14.24 11.63
N PRO A 65 -30.39 15.10 11.68
CA PRO A 65 -31.31 15.26 10.54
C PRO A 65 -30.62 15.96 9.37
N ALA A 66 -31.12 15.72 8.15
CA ALA A 66 -30.72 16.49 6.98
C ALA A 66 -31.11 17.97 7.16
N ARG A 67 -30.32 18.88 6.57
CA ARG A 67 -30.53 20.33 6.68
C ARG A 67 -31.45 20.90 5.58
N HIS A 68 -32.02 20.02 4.76
CA HIS A 68 -32.90 20.31 3.64
C HIS A 68 -34.25 19.63 3.84
N SER A 69 -35.28 20.12 3.15
CA SER A 69 -36.68 19.68 3.23
C SER A 69 -37.00 18.49 2.32
N VAL A 70 -36.10 18.10 1.41
CA VAL A 70 -36.34 16.97 0.48
C VAL A 70 -36.46 15.63 1.25
N PRO A 71 -37.58 14.90 1.13
CA PRO A 71 -37.79 13.62 1.81
C PRO A 71 -36.99 12.49 1.16
N ILE A 72 -36.06 11.89 1.90
CA ILE A 72 -35.24 10.75 1.44
C ILE A 72 -35.67 9.49 2.21
N LYS A 73 -36.28 8.52 1.52
CA LYS A 73 -36.81 7.28 2.12
C LYS A 73 -35.73 6.23 2.48
N LYS A 74 -34.54 6.34 1.89
CA LYS A 74 -33.44 5.37 2.04
C LYS A 74 -32.28 6.03 2.81
N ASN A 75 -31.04 5.71 2.45
CA ASN A 75 -29.86 6.31 3.03
C ASN A 75 -29.84 7.84 2.78
N ILE A 76 -29.86 8.62 3.86
CA ILE A 76 -29.88 10.10 3.82
C ILE A 76 -28.58 10.61 3.19
N TYR A 77 -27.43 10.06 3.57
CA TYR A 77 -26.13 10.45 3.03
C TYR A 77 -26.06 10.29 1.50
N ASP A 78 -26.41 9.12 0.97
CA ASP A 78 -26.37 8.84 -0.46
C ASP A 78 -27.43 9.67 -1.23
N GLY A 79 -28.61 9.84 -0.65
CA GLY A 79 -29.68 10.66 -1.22
C GLY A 79 -29.27 12.13 -1.33
N THR A 80 -28.79 12.72 -0.23
CA THR A 80 -28.33 14.11 -0.19
C THR A 80 -27.12 14.31 -1.11
N ALA A 81 -26.18 13.36 -1.14
CA ALA A 81 -25.04 13.41 -2.06
C ALA A 81 -25.48 13.38 -3.54
N THR A 82 -26.51 12.60 -3.87
CA THR A 82 -27.06 12.51 -5.23
C THR A 82 -27.71 13.83 -5.66
N LEU A 83 -28.50 14.46 -4.80
CA LEU A 83 -29.12 15.76 -5.04
C LEU A 83 -28.05 16.85 -5.19
N ARG A 84 -27.08 16.89 -4.28
CA ARG A 84 -25.94 17.82 -4.35
C ARG A 84 -25.15 17.66 -5.65
N SER A 85 -24.96 16.43 -6.13
CA SER A 85 -24.29 16.18 -7.40
C SER A 85 -25.10 16.69 -8.60
N ALA A 86 -26.42 16.63 -8.56
CA ALA A 86 -27.28 17.17 -9.61
C ALA A 86 -27.27 18.71 -9.61
N LEU A 87 -27.37 19.34 -8.44
CA LEU A 87 -27.30 20.79 -8.29
C LEU A 87 -25.95 21.35 -8.78
N ASN A 88 -24.83 20.74 -8.40
CA ASN A 88 -23.51 21.17 -8.90
C ASN A 88 -23.41 21.11 -10.43
N ARG A 89 -24.05 20.14 -11.06
CA ARG A 89 -24.09 20.01 -12.52
C ARG A 89 -24.93 21.12 -13.15
N TYR A 90 -26.01 21.51 -12.49
CA TYR A 90 -26.86 22.62 -12.92
C TYR A 90 -26.14 23.97 -12.81
N ILE A 91 -25.41 24.18 -11.71
CA ILE A 91 -24.52 25.35 -11.51
C ILE A 91 -23.44 25.38 -12.61
N GLU A 92 -22.86 24.24 -12.99
CA GLU A 92 -21.88 24.15 -14.09
C GLU A 92 -22.48 24.56 -15.44
N PHE A 93 -23.73 24.18 -15.70
CA PHE A 93 -24.50 24.64 -16.87
C PHE A 93 -24.72 26.17 -16.85
N ARG A 94 -25.17 26.71 -15.72
CA ARG A 94 -25.44 28.16 -15.55
C ARG A 94 -24.17 29.01 -15.67
N ASN A 95 -23.01 28.45 -15.30
CA ASN A 95 -21.69 29.07 -15.49
C ASN A 95 -21.15 29.02 -16.94
N GLY A 96 -22.00 28.67 -17.91
CA GLY A 96 -21.65 28.73 -19.33
C GLY A 96 -20.64 27.66 -19.79
N GLY A 97 -20.47 26.57 -19.05
CA GLY A 97 -19.55 25.48 -19.43
C GLY A 97 -18.08 25.92 -19.55
N ALA A 98 -17.67 27.00 -18.89
CA ALA A 98 -16.32 27.52 -19.00
C ALA A 98 -15.30 26.59 -18.31
N ARG A 99 -14.68 25.72 -19.12
CA ARG A 99 -13.42 25.02 -18.78
C ARG A 99 -12.37 25.96 -18.17
N GLU A 100 -12.39 27.25 -18.51
CA GLU A 100 -11.48 28.27 -17.98
C GLU A 100 -11.75 28.63 -16.51
N VAL A 101 -13.00 28.80 -16.08
CA VAL A 101 -13.32 29.06 -14.66
C VAL A 101 -12.95 27.86 -13.79
N ARG A 102 -13.12 26.64 -14.33
CA ARG A 102 -12.71 25.41 -13.65
C ARG A 102 -11.19 25.27 -13.54
N ALA A 103 -10.44 25.66 -14.58
CA ALA A 103 -8.99 25.70 -14.57
C ALA A 103 -8.45 26.77 -13.61
N VAL A 104 -9.05 27.96 -13.58
CA VAL A 104 -8.68 29.05 -12.65
C VAL A 104 -9.04 28.69 -11.21
N ALA A 105 -10.21 28.11 -10.96
CA ALA A 105 -10.61 27.65 -9.62
C ALA A 105 -9.77 26.45 -9.16
N GLN A 106 -9.37 25.54 -10.05
CA GLN A 106 -8.44 24.45 -9.75
C GLN A 106 -7.02 24.98 -9.47
N ALA A 107 -6.54 25.95 -10.27
CA ALA A 107 -5.26 26.60 -10.04
C ALA A 107 -5.27 27.39 -8.72
N ALA A 108 -6.32 28.15 -8.43
CA ALA A 108 -6.49 28.88 -7.17
C ALA A 108 -6.59 27.92 -5.98
N ARG A 109 -7.34 26.80 -6.10
CA ARG A 109 -7.36 25.75 -5.07
C ARG A 109 -6.00 25.10 -4.90
N ALA A 110 -5.26 24.83 -5.97
CA ALA A 110 -3.91 24.29 -5.90
C ALA A 110 -2.95 25.27 -5.22
N VAL A 111 -3.05 26.56 -5.50
CA VAL A 111 -2.27 27.63 -4.84
C VAL A 111 -2.61 27.72 -3.35
N VAL A 112 -3.89 27.72 -2.98
CA VAL A 112 -4.32 27.72 -1.57
C VAL A 112 -3.88 26.44 -0.86
N HIS A 113 -3.96 25.29 -1.52
CA HIS A 113 -3.54 24.01 -0.96
C HIS A 113 -2.01 23.92 -0.83
N ALA A 114 -1.27 24.51 -1.77
CA ALA A 114 0.18 24.66 -1.71
C ALA A 114 0.58 25.64 -0.60
N ALA A 115 -0.09 26.79 -0.47
CA ALA A 115 0.12 27.77 0.59
C ALA A 115 -0.19 27.20 1.99
N ARG A 116 -1.24 26.37 2.13
CA ARG A 116 -1.51 25.63 3.37
C ARG A 116 -0.43 24.57 3.67
N ARG A 117 0.11 23.90 2.65
CA ARG A 117 1.25 22.98 2.81
C ARG A 117 2.57 23.69 3.12
N ALA A 118 2.72 24.94 2.68
CA ALA A 118 3.92 25.75 2.87
C ALA A 118 3.98 26.43 4.25
N ARG A 119 2.89 26.42 5.03
CA ARG A 119 2.97 26.82 6.45
C ARG A 119 3.81 25.76 7.18
N PRO A 120 4.98 26.13 7.74
CA PRO A 120 5.79 25.18 8.47
C PRO A 120 4.98 24.68 9.66
N TRP A 121 4.93 23.36 9.80
CA TRP A 121 4.45 22.75 11.03
C TRP A 121 5.42 23.12 12.16
N PRO A 122 4.94 23.20 13.41
CA PRO A 122 5.85 23.30 14.53
C PRO A 122 6.82 22.10 14.51
N ASP A 123 8.10 22.38 14.70
CA ASP A 123 9.07 21.35 15.00
C ASP A 123 8.86 20.93 16.46
N TRP A 124 8.74 19.62 16.67
CA TRP A 124 8.65 19.02 18.00
C TRP A 124 9.91 18.23 18.27
N ASP A 125 10.28 18.17 19.55
CA ASP A 125 11.41 17.37 19.99
C ASP A 125 11.21 15.90 19.58
N MET A 126 12.31 15.29 19.10
CA MET A 126 12.36 13.88 18.77
C MET A 126 13.00 13.11 19.92
N PRO A 127 12.64 11.84 20.15
CA PRO A 127 13.25 11.05 21.21
C PRO A 127 14.76 10.97 21.04
N ALA A 128 15.49 11.14 22.13
CA ALA A 128 16.94 10.94 22.16
C ALA A 128 17.28 9.46 21.91
N GLU A 129 18.55 9.20 21.57
CA GLU A 129 19.02 7.82 21.35
C GLU A 129 18.82 6.92 22.58
N ASP A 130 18.98 7.47 23.78
CA ASP A 130 18.75 6.77 25.03
C ASP A 130 17.29 6.31 25.20
N GLU A 131 16.34 7.18 24.85
CA GLU A 131 14.92 6.86 24.91
C GLU A 131 14.55 5.80 23.87
N CYS A 132 15.13 5.90 22.67
CA CYS A 132 14.98 4.89 21.62
C CYS A 132 15.50 3.51 22.05
N TYR A 133 16.63 3.48 22.77
CA TYR A 133 17.20 2.25 23.30
C TYR A 133 16.32 1.62 24.39
N GLN A 134 15.81 2.42 25.34
CA GLN A 134 14.88 1.91 26.37
C GLN A 134 13.59 1.39 25.74
N PHE A 135 13.08 2.08 24.72
CA PHE A 135 11.94 1.62 23.94
C PHE A 135 12.22 0.29 23.24
N ALA A 136 13.40 0.13 22.62
CA ALA A 136 13.81 -1.13 22.03
C ALA A 136 13.82 -2.26 23.07
N LYS A 137 14.44 -2.04 24.24
CA LYS A 137 14.46 -3.01 25.35
C LYS A 137 13.07 -3.45 25.81
N ALA A 138 12.12 -2.51 25.87
CA ALA A 138 10.76 -2.83 26.28
C ALA A 138 10.00 -3.67 25.23
N THR A 139 10.39 -3.60 23.96
CA THR A 139 9.60 -4.13 22.83
C THR A 139 10.11 -5.44 22.26
N THR A 140 11.41 -5.76 22.35
CA THR A 140 12.02 -6.92 21.67
C THR A 140 11.42 -8.28 22.06
N LYS A 141 10.98 -8.47 23.30
CA LYS A 141 10.32 -9.70 23.78
C LYS A 141 8.93 -9.96 23.16
N TYR A 142 8.37 -8.98 22.49
CA TYR A 142 7.10 -9.11 21.76
C TYR A 142 7.28 -9.32 20.26
N LEU A 143 8.51 -9.29 19.75
CA LEU A 143 8.75 -9.51 18.33
C LEU A 143 8.68 -11.01 18.01
N ARG A 144 8.11 -11.36 16.86
CA ARG A 144 7.93 -12.76 16.45
C ARG A 144 8.63 -13.01 15.13
N PHE A 145 9.72 -13.77 15.19
CA PHE A 145 10.44 -14.32 14.05
C PHE A 145 9.97 -15.75 13.76
N LEU A 146 10.10 -16.22 12.52
CA LEU A 146 9.79 -17.61 12.20
C LEU A 146 10.90 -18.54 12.70
N SER A 147 10.54 -19.80 12.94
CA SER A 147 11.49 -20.86 13.26
C SER A 147 12.54 -21.02 12.16
N PRO A 148 13.84 -21.21 12.49
CA PRO A 148 14.89 -21.44 11.49
C PRO A 148 14.62 -22.61 10.56
N GLU A 149 13.98 -23.69 11.03
CA GLU A 149 13.64 -24.88 10.24
C GLU A 149 12.68 -24.55 9.09
N ILE A 150 11.79 -23.57 9.28
CA ILE A 150 10.88 -23.11 8.23
C ILE A 150 11.67 -22.38 7.13
N ILE A 151 12.64 -21.55 7.53
CA ILE A 151 13.53 -20.86 6.58
C ILE A 151 14.38 -21.87 5.83
N GLU A 152 14.89 -22.89 6.53
CA GLU A 152 15.68 -23.97 5.95
C GLU A 152 14.91 -24.74 4.88
N ALA A 153 13.63 -25.05 5.16
CA ALA A 153 12.78 -25.72 4.19
C ALA A 153 12.57 -24.90 2.90
N VAL A 154 12.45 -23.56 3.01
CA VAL A 154 12.40 -22.67 1.83
C VAL A 154 13.74 -22.66 1.09
N VAL A 155 14.85 -22.55 1.81
CA VAL A 155 16.19 -22.52 1.20
C VAL A 155 16.47 -23.83 0.49
N ARG A 156 16.19 -24.98 1.11
CA ARG A 156 16.39 -26.30 0.50
C ARG A 156 15.59 -26.42 -0.80
N ASP A 157 14.32 -26.04 -0.80
CA ASP A 157 13.50 -26.06 -2.01
C ASP A 157 14.06 -25.10 -3.09
N ASN A 158 14.56 -23.92 -2.69
CA ASN A 158 15.23 -23.00 -3.61
C ASN A 158 16.51 -23.58 -4.22
N GLU A 159 17.34 -24.27 -3.45
CA GLU A 159 18.56 -24.91 -3.96
C GLU A 159 18.25 -26.11 -4.85
N GLU A 160 17.28 -26.95 -4.48
CA GLU A 160 16.82 -28.10 -5.28
C GLU A 160 16.26 -27.69 -6.65
N ASN A 161 15.66 -26.50 -6.72
CA ASN A 161 14.99 -25.98 -7.92
C ASN A 161 15.73 -24.79 -8.56
N ARG A 162 16.99 -24.54 -8.14
CA ARG A 162 17.74 -23.33 -8.52
C ARG A 162 17.86 -23.15 -10.02
N ASP A 163 18.22 -24.21 -10.74
CA ASP A 163 18.47 -24.14 -12.18
C ASP A 163 17.19 -23.77 -12.94
N MET A 164 16.09 -24.48 -12.66
CA MET A 164 14.77 -24.14 -13.20
C MET A 164 14.41 -22.68 -12.88
N PHE A 165 14.66 -22.22 -11.65
CA PHE A 165 14.32 -20.85 -11.28
C PHE A 165 15.15 -19.80 -12.00
N CYS A 166 16.44 -20.05 -12.17
CA CYS A 166 17.34 -19.17 -12.93
C CYS A 166 16.95 -19.15 -14.41
N GLU A 167 16.65 -20.30 -15.00
CA GLU A 167 16.24 -20.44 -16.40
C GLU A 167 15.01 -19.57 -16.70
N TYR A 168 13.93 -19.67 -15.90
CA TYR A 168 12.74 -18.88 -16.22
C TYR A 168 12.90 -17.38 -15.97
N LEU A 169 13.71 -16.97 -14.98
CA LEU A 169 14.02 -15.57 -14.79
C LEU A 169 14.80 -15.03 -16.00
N ASN A 170 15.77 -15.80 -16.50
CA ASN A 170 16.50 -15.47 -17.72
C ASN A 170 15.59 -15.41 -18.95
N GLU A 171 14.66 -16.36 -19.13
CA GLU A 171 13.64 -16.31 -20.20
C GLU A 171 12.77 -15.05 -20.14
N ALA A 172 12.47 -14.57 -18.92
CA ALA A 172 11.76 -13.32 -18.71
C ALA A 172 12.64 -12.05 -18.87
N GLY A 173 13.94 -12.20 -19.17
CA GLY A 173 14.90 -11.10 -19.26
C GLY A 173 15.26 -10.48 -17.90
N ILE A 174 15.18 -11.26 -16.82
CA ILE A 174 15.42 -10.84 -15.43
C ILE A 174 16.70 -11.49 -14.92
N VAL A 175 17.58 -10.68 -14.33
CA VAL A 175 18.81 -11.14 -13.68
C VAL A 175 18.47 -11.97 -12.43
N PRO A 176 18.77 -13.29 -12.38
CA PRO A 176 18.35 -14.16 -11.27
C PRO A 176 18.86 -13.72 -9.90
N GLU A 177 20.05 -13.14 -9.83
CA GLU A 177 20.73 -12.70 -8.59
C GLU A 177 19.96 -11.61 -7.84
N LEU A 178 19.03 -10.91 -8.50
CA LEU A 178 18.13 -9.97 -7.84
C LEU A 178 17.14 -10.66 -6.89
N TYR A 179 16.87 -11.95 -7.10
CA TYR A 179 15.95 -12.76 -6.31
C TYR A 179 16.62 -13.96 -5.62
N LEU A 180 17.59 -14.58 -6.27
CA LEU A 180 18.13 -15.89 -5.92
C LEU A 180 19.66 -15.89 -5.88
N TRP A 181 20.23 -15.33 -4.82
CA TRP A 181 21.62 -15.58 -4.45
C TRP A 181 21.79 -16.95 -3.75
N GLU A 182 23.03 -17.34 -3.49
CA GLU A 182 23.37 -18.56 -2.74
C GLU A 182 22.66 -18.57 -1.37
N LYS A 183 21.94 -19.66 -1.06
CA LYS A 183 21.12 -19.80 0.15
C LYS A 183 20.12 -18.68 0.37
N SER A 184 19.57 -18.12 -0.72
CA SER A 184 18.51 -17.12 -0.68
C SER A 184 17.22 -17.74 -0.10
N PRO A 185 16.59 -17.10 0.89
CA PRO A 185 15.28 -17.51 1.42
C PRO A 185 14.10 -16.83 0.68
N CYS A 186 14.28 -16.39 -0.57
CA CYS A 186 13.18 -15.82 -1.37
C CYS A 186 12.06 -16.85 -1.57
N CYS A 187 10.82 -16.52 -1.18
CA CYS A 187 9.71 -17.45 -1.40
C CYS A 187 9.17 -17.41 -2.82
N PHE A 188 9.26 -16.29 -3.53
CA PHE A 188 8.65 -16.15 -4.86
C PHE A 188 9.55 -15.33 -5.79
N PRO A 189 10.56 -15.95 -6.41
CA PRO A 189 11.44 -15.27 -7.34
C PRO A 189 10.65 -14.72 -8.54
N GLY A 190 11.00 -13.52 -9.00
CA GLY A 190 10.27 -12.83 -10.08
C GLY A 190 8.99 -12.10 -9.65
N ILE A 191 8.60 -12.16 -8.37
CA ILE A 191 7.56 -11.30 -7.79
C ILE A 191 8.20 -10.21 -6.93
N ARG A 192 7.99 -8.95 -7.29
CA ARG A 192 8.41 -7.81 -6.46
C ARG A 192 7.22 -7.00 -5.96
N ARG A 193 7.46 -6.11 -5.01
CA ARG A 193 6.47 -5.15 -4.56
C ARG A 193 6.21 -4.06 -5.62
N THR A 194 5.01 -3.50 -5.61
CA THR A 194 4.69 -2.31 -6.41
C THR A 194 5.65 -1.16 -6.12
N ALA A 195 6.06 -0.46 -7.18
CA ALA A 195 6.93 0.70 -7.16
C ALA A 195 6.13 1.92 -7.63
N GLY A 196 5.54 2.65 -6.68
CA GLY A 196 4.82 3.89 -6.95
C GLY A 196 3.32 3.72 -7.22
N SER A 197 2.63 4.85 -7.39
CA SER A 197 1.16 4.92 -7.46
C SER A 197 0.56 4.36 -8.74
N GLU A 198 1.31 4.34 -9.83
CA GLU A 198 0.86 3.80 -11.13
C GLU A 198 0.72 2.28 -11.06
N GLU A 199 1.74 1.57 -10.59
CA GLU A 199 1.69 0.11 -10.42
C GLU A 199 0.61 -0.31 -9.40
N VAL A 200 0.40 0.48 -8.34
CA VAL A 200 -0.69 0.26 -7.38
C VAL A 200 -2.06 0.40 -8.06
N SER A 201 -2.22 1.39 -8.94
CA SER A 201 -3.47 1.59 -9.68
C SER A 201 -3.70 0.48 -10.70
N ALA A 202 -2.64 0.03 -11.37
CA ALA A 202 -2.67 -1.08 -12.32
C ALA A 202 -3.08 -2.39 -11.63
N LEU A 203 -2.50 -2.67 -10.45
CA LEU A 203 -2.84 -3.86 -9.67
C LEU A 203 -4.31 -3.89 -9.22
N ARG A 204 -4.92 -2.71 -9.06
CA ARG A 204 -6.35 -2.56 -8.72
C ARG A 204 -7.28 -2.60 -9.94
N GLY A 205 -6.73 -2.81 -11.14
CA GLY A 205 -7.49 -2.87 -12.39
C GLY A 205 -8.02 -1.52 -12.87
N HIS A 206 -7.44 -0.41 -12.39
CA HIS A 206 -7.86 0.94 -12.78
C HIS A 206 -7.15 1.47 -14.04
N VAL A 207 -6.01 0.88 -14.39
CA VAL A 207 -5.20 1.22 -15.57
C VAL A 207 -4.60 -0.05 -16.17
N GLU A 208 -4.20 0.03 -17.43
CA GLU A 208 -3.50 -1.06 -18.12
C GLU A 208 -2.18 -1.42 -17.40
N MET A 209 -1.84 -2.71 -17.34
CA MET A 209 -0.67 -3.16 -16.59
C MET A 209 0.62 -2.76 -17.32
N PRO A 210 1.49 -1.94 -16.71
CA PRO A 210 2.77 -1.60 -17.32
C PRO A 210 3.67 -2.83 -17.36
N LYS A 211 4.67 -2.81 -18.27
CA LYS A 211 5.77 -3.78 -18.21
C LYS A 211 6.54 -3.55 -16.91
N PHE A 212 6.70 -4.60 -16.11
CA PHE A 212 7.43 -4.49 -14.84
C PHE A 212 8.93 -4.60 -15.07
N GLU A 213 9.67 -3.60 -14.58
CA GLU A 213 11.12 -3.70 -14.51
C GLU A 213 11.51 -4.82 -13.54
N ASP A 214 12.43 -5.70 -13.98
CA ASP A 214 13.02 -6.81 -13.21
C ASP A 214 11.99 -7.73 -12.53
N ALA A 215 10.79 -7.90 -13.07
CA ALA A 215 9.76 -8.75 -12.47
C ALA A 215 8.78 -9.33 -13.49
N ILE A 216 8.24 -10.51 -13.17
CA ILE A 216 7.14 -11.15 -13.92
C ILE A 216 5.80 -10.68 -13.38
N GLY A 217 5.73 -10.44 -12.07
CA GLY A 217 4.54 -9.98 -11.39
C GLY A 217 4.84 -9.04 -10.23
N ILE A 218 3.80 -8.35 -9.79
CA ILE A 218 3.84 -7.40 -8.68
C ILE A 218 2.92 -7.83 -7.53
N ASP A 219 3.26 -7.42 -6.31
CA ASP A 219 2.54 -7.72 -5.08
C ASP A 219 2.23 -6.45 -4.26
N ASP A 220 1.08 -6.45 -3.57
CA ASP A 220 0.68 -5.44 -2.58
C ASP A 220 0.91 -5.94 -1.15
N ASN A 221 2.07 -6.58 -0.92
CA ASN A 221 2.53 -7.09 0.37
C ASN A 221 1.73 -8.29 0.91
N ASP A 222 1.19 -9.15 0.04
CA ASP A 222 0.56 -10.42 0.43
C ASP A 222 1.53 -11.59 0.39
N TYR A 223 2.48 -11.59 -0.54
CA TYR A 223 3.43 -12.69 -0.73
C TYR A 223 4.31 -12.97 0.49
N PRO A 224 4.93 -11.98 1.16
CA PRO A 224 5.64 -12.24 2.40
C PRO A 224 4.72 -12.80 3.50
N LYS A 225 3.41 -12.53 3.46
CA LYS A 225 2.43 -13.04 4.44
C LYS A 225 1.88 -14.41 4.09
N HIS A 226 2.07 -14.90 2.85
CA HIS A 226 1.59 -16.22 2.44
C HIS A 226 2.22 -17.33 3.26
N LEU A 227 3.55 -17.34 3.39
CA LEU A 227 4.24 -18.34 4.20
C LEU A 227 3.74 -18.31 5.65
N TRP A 228 3.71 -17.13 6.29
CA TRP A 228 3.15 -16.97 7.63
C TRP A 228 1.72 -17.54 7.74
N SER A 229 0.85 -17.25 6.79
CA SER A 229 -0.52 -17.77 6.82
C SER A 229 -0.56 -19.30 6.68
N PHE A 230 0.29 -19.90 5.85
CA PHE A 230 0.35 -21.36 5.74
C PHE A 230 0.86 -21.98 7.03
N ILE A 231 1.98 -21.49 7.58
CA ILE A 231 2.56 -22.03 8.82
C ILE A 231 1.52 -22.11 9.94
N PHE A 232 0.72 -21.06 10.14
CA PHE A 232 -0.24 -21.00 11.25
C PHE A 232 -1.65 -21.46 10.92
N ARG A 233 -2.04 -21.55 9.64
CA ARG A 233 -3.44 -21.77 9.25
C ARG A 233 -3.63 -22.82 8.15
N GLY A 234 -2.55 -23.38 7.61
CA GLY A 234 -2.57 -24.32 6.49
C GLY A 234 -3.12 -23.76 5.18
N LYS A 235 -3.24 -22.42 5.05
CA LYS A 235 -3.86 -21.79 3.88
C LYS A 235 -3.29 -20.42 3.55
N GLN A 236 -3.55 -19.99 2.32
CA GLN A 236 -3.14 -18.69 1.80
C GLN A 236 -3.65 -17.51 2.65
N PHE A 237 -2.84 -16.45 2.68
CA PHE A 237 -3.18 -15.21 3.37
C PHE A 237 -4.45 -14.59 2.81
N SER A 238 -5.38 -14.23 3.70
CA SER A 238 -6.72 -13.74 3.37
C SER A 238 -6.95 -12.32 3.91
N LYS A 239 -5.94 -11.45 3.80
CA LYS A 239 -5.95 -10.03 4.24
C LYS A 239 -6.13 -9.81 5.74
N PHE A 240 -5.96 -10.83 6.58
CA PHE A 240 -5.90 -10.69 8.03
C PHE A 240 -4.79 -11.55 8.63
N GLY A 241 -4.06 -10.98 9.59
CA GLY A 241 -2.99 -11.64 10.34
C GLY A 241 -3.40 -11.94 11.79
N PRO A 242 -2.44 -12.29 12.66
CA PRO A 242 -2.68 -12.47 14.09
C PRO A 242 -3.23 -11.19 14.73
N GLY A 243 -4.20 -11.33 15.64
CA GLY A 243 -4.81 -10.19 16.33
C GLY A 243 -3.78 -9.38 17.12
N GLY A 244 -3.79 -8.04 16.96
CA GLY A 244 -2.86 -7.15 17.65
C GLY A 244 -1.43 -7.13 17.10
N TYR A 245 -1.17 -7.78 15.96
CA TYR A 245 0.15 -7.85 15.33
C TYR A 245 0.11 -7.44 13.86
N SER A 246 1.17 -6.77 13.40
CA SER A 246 1.40 -6.43 11.99
C SER A 246 2.76 -6.93 11.53
N LEU A 247 2.82 -7.33 10.26
CA LEU A 247 4.07 -7.77 9.65
C LEU A 247 4.89 -6.56 9.25
N ALA A 248 6.08 -6.43 9.81
CA ALA A 248 7.08 -5.43 9.44
C ALA A 248 8.15 -6.05 8.55
N HIS A 249 8.61 -5.29 7.56
CA HIS A 249 9.79 -5.64 6.78
C HIS A 249 11.03 -5.03 7.42
N LEU A 250 12.13 -5.79 7.47
CA LEU A 250 13.40 -5.26 7.93
C LEU A 250 14.01 -4.37 6.84
N VAL A 251 14.18 -4.89 5.61
CA VAL A 251 14.58 -4.10 4.43
C VAL A 251 13.32 -3.53 3.81
N ASP A 252 13.25 -2.21 3.70
CA ASP A 252 12.18 -1.52 2.99
C ASP A 252 12.48 -1.36 1.49
N HIS A 253 11.42 -1.23 0.71
CA HIS A 253 11.38 -1.14 -0.75
C HIS A 253 11.31 0.30 -1.28
N LYS A 254 11.30 1.30 -0.38
CA LYS A 254 11.12 2.71 -0.75
C LYS A 254 12.39 3.27 -1.39
N LYS A 255 12.24 3.82 -2.60
CA LYS A 255 13.31 4.53 -3.34
C LYS A 255 13.78 5.80 -2.63
N GLU A 256 12.91 6.46 -1.85
CA GLU A 256 13.28 7.66 -1.10
C GLU A 256 14.20 7.32 0.08
N LYS A 257 15.38 7.96 0.11
CA LYS A 257 16.46 7.81 1.10
C LYS A 257 17.29 6.51 1.01
N ASN A 258 17.27 5.78 -0.12
CA ASN A 258 18.16 4.66 -0.48
C ASN A 258 18.81 3.89 0.70
N ARG A 259 17.98 3.40 1.63
CA ARG A 259 18.43 2.84 2.91
C ARG A 259 19.38 1.65 2.76
N MET A 260 19.24 0.91 1.65
CA MET A 260 20.12 -0.20 1.30
C MET A 260 21.58 0.23 1.08
N ALA A 261 21.82 1.45 0.58
CA ALA A 261 23.19 1.95 0.42
C ALA A 261 23.83 2.33 1.77
N ASP A 262 23.03 2.73 2.75
CA ASP A 262 23.51 3.19 4.06
C ASP A 262 23.66 2.06 5.09
N GLU A 263 22.84 1.01 4.96
CA GLU A 263 22.76 -0.09 5.93
C GLU A 263 23.63 -1.30 5.59
N PHE A 264 24.15 -1.36 4.36
CA PHE A 264 24.95 -2.47 3.87
C PHE A 264 26.32 -2.00 3.39
N ILE A 265 27.32 -2.84 3.62
CA ILE A 265 28.67 -2.69 3.11
C ILE A 265 28.79 -3.63 1.91
N PHE A 266 29.13 -3.06 0.75
CA PHE A 266 29.29 -3.78 -0.50
C PHE A 266 30.77 -4.04 -0.80
N SER A 267 31.10 -5.18 -1.39
CA SER A 267 32.45 -5.45 -1.89
C SER A 267 32.77 -4.55 -3.09
N ARG A 268 34.07 -4.29 -3.31
CA ARG A 268 34.56 -3.46 -4.41
C ARG A 268 34.09 -4.03 -5.76
N GLY A 269 33.48 -3.20 -6.61
CA GLY A 269 32.93 -3.60 -7.90
C GLY A 269 31.52 -4.20 -7.85
N HIS A 270 30.90 -4.24 -6.66
CA HIS A 270 29.52 -4.65 -6.46
C HIS A 270 28.73 -3.55 -5.74
N GLU A 271 28.95 -2.29 -6.11
CA GLU A 271 28.22 -1.16 -5.54
C GLU A 271 26.70 -1.32 -5.70
N PHE A 272 25.92 -0.73 -4.81
CA PHE A 272 24.46 -0.80 -4.87
C PHE A 272 23.93 -0.20 -6.18
N GLN A 273 23.42 -1.05 -7.08
CA GLN A 273 22.83 -0.63 -8.35
C GLN A 273 21.31 -0.83 -8.36
N LYS A 274 20.83 -1.95 -7.80
CA LYS A 274 19.42 -2.35 -7.80
C LYS A 274 19.02 -2.96 -6.45
N PRO A 275 17.73 -2.87 -6.06
CA PRO A 275 17.25 -3.54 -4.87
C PRO A 275 17.35 -5.07 -4.98
N PHE A 276 17.57 -5.74 -3.84
CA PHE A 276 17.44 -7.19 -3.74
C PHE A 276 15.97 -7.59 -3.65
N TYR A 277 15.29 -7.69 -4.79
CA TYR A 277 13.85 -8.00 -4.85
C TYR A 277 13.47 -9.28 -4.11
N GLY A 278 14.38 -10.27 -4.05
CA GLY A 278 14.19 -11.50 -3.29
C GLY A 278 13.83 -11.26 -1.82
N LEU A 279 14.30 -10.16 -1.22
CA LEU A 279 14.00 -9.80 0.17
C LEU A 279 12.53 -9.46 0.42
N TYR A 280 11.76 -9.11 -0.60
CA TYR A 280 10.37 -8.63 -0.43
C TYR A 280 9.34 -9.75 -0.32
N SER A 281 9.68 -10.95 -0.78
CA SER A 281 8.90 -12.16 -0.50
C SER A 281 9.54 -13.04 0.58
N CYS A 282 10.66 -12.60 1.14
CA CYS A 282 11.50 -13.41 2.00
C CYS A 282 11.05 -13.38 3.47
N PRO A 283 10.75 -14.53 4.09
CA PRO A 283 10.40 -14.59 5.51
C PRO A 283 11.50 -14.11 6.45
N SER A 284 12.78 -14.31 6.13
CA SER A 284 13.89 -13.88 6.99
C SER A 284 14.04 -12.36 7.03
N ASN A 285 13.42 -11.64 6.09
CA ASN A 285 13.33 -10.19 6.05
C ASN A 285 12.06 -9.64 6.74
N THR A 286 11.33 -10.48 7.48
CA THR A 286 10.07 -10.08 8.10
C THR A 286 10.00 -10.46 9.57
N VAL A 287 9.25 -9.66 10.33
CA VAL A 287 8.98 -9.90 11.74
C VAL A 287 7.57 -9.43 12.08
N TYR A 288 6.85 -10.17 12.91
CA TYR A 288 5.58 -9.70 13.44
C TYR A 288 5.82 -8.82 14.67
N THR A 289 5.21 -7.64 14.66
CA THR A 289 5.34 -6.63 15.72
C THR A 289 3.96 -6.26 16.28
N PRO A 290 3.81 -5.99 17.59
CA PRO A 290 2.56 -5.50 18.14
C PRO A 290 2.09 -4.19 17.49
N THR A 291 0.81 -4.09 17.14
CA THR A 291 0.25 -2.93 16.41
C THR A 291 0.17 -1.65 17.24
N ASN A 292 0.25 -1.77 18.57
CA ASN A 292 0.30 -0.63 19.48
C ASN A 292 1.71 0.00 19.56
N LEU A 293 2.71 -0.59 18.91
CA LEU A 293 4.04 0.00 18.76
C LEU A 293 4.10 0.78 17.44
N ILE A 294 4.69 1.98 17.49
CA ILE A 294 4.87 2.81 16.31
C ILE A 294 5.96 2.21 15.42
N ARG A 295 5.55 1.69 14.26
CA ARG A 295 6.37 1.26 13.08
C ARG A 295 7.89 1.20 13.33
N LEU A 296 8.31 0.22 14.14
CA LEU A 296 9.68 0.07 14.66
C LEU A 296 10.76 0.10 13.57
N THR A 297 10.45 -0.46 12.40
CA THR A 297 11.37 -0.60 11.27
C THR A 297 11.40 0.63 10.36
N ASP A 298 10.45 1.56 10.45
CA ASP A 298 10.31 2.62 9.45
C ASP A 298 11.18 3.84 9.75
N PHE A 299 11.37 4.17 11.03
CA PHE A 299 11.85 5.50 11.44
C PHE A 299 13.08 5.50 12.37
N ASN A 300 13.55 4.35 12.84
CA ASN A 300 14.75 4.28 13.70
C ASN A 300 15.79 3.32 13.11
N GLY A 301 16.91 3.89 12.64
CA GLY A 301 17.99 3.13 12.00
C GLY A 301 18.70 2.16 12.96
N ALA A 302 18.89 2.54 14.22
CA ALA A 302 19.54 1.69 15.21
C ALA A 302 18.69 0.46 15.58
N ILE A 303 17.38 0.67 15.79
CA ILE A 303 16.43 -0.44 16.02
C ILE A 303 16.38 -1.35 14.80
N ARG A 304 16.24 -0.79 13.60
CA ARG A 304 16.21 -1.60 12.36
C ARG A 304 17.50 -2.42 12.19
N ASN A 305 18.67 -1.80 12.40
CA ASN A 305 19.96 -2.48 12.37
C ASN A 305 20.04 -3.63 13.38
N MET A 306 19.59 -3.41 14.62
CA MET A 306 19.50 -4.45 15.65
C MET A 306 18.60 -5.61 15.20
N LEU A 307 17.44 -5.32 14.60
CA LEU A 307 16.53 -6.36 14.09
C LEU A 307 17.15 -7.18 12.96
N PHE A 308 17.92 -6.54 12.07
CA PHE A 308 18.69 -7.26 11.05
C PHE A 308 19.74 -8.18 11.64
N ARG A 309 20.56 -7.66 12.55
CA ARG A 309 21.56 -8.45 13.25
C ARG A 309 20.91 -9.62 14.00
N LYS A 310 19.72 -9.42 14.57
CA LYS A 310 18.94 -10.51 15.18
C LYS A 310 18.54 -11.55 14.15
N ALA A 311 18.00 -11.15 13.00
CA ALA A 311 17.66 -12.09 11.93
C ALA A 311 18.90 -12.84 11.43
N GLU A 312 20.02 -12.14 11.20
CA GLU A 312 21.30 -12.75 10.77
C GLU A 312 21.80 -13.75 11.80
N SER A 313 21.75 -13.40 13.09
CA SER A 313 22.14 -14.31 14.17
C SER A 313 21.21 -15.52 14.29
N LEU A 314 19.90 -15.34 14.07
CA LEU A 314 18.90 -16.39 14.22
C LEU A 314 18.96 -17.41 13.08
N TYR A 315 19.13 -16.93 11.86
CA TYR A 315 19.13 -17.76 10.66
C TYR A 315 20.53 -18.13 10.16
N LYS A 316 21.55 -17.82 10.96
CA LYS A 316 22.94 -18.19 10.69
C LYS A 316 23.04 -19.69 10.47
N GLY A 317 23.68 -20.09 9.37
CA GLY A 317 23.87 -21.50 9.00
C GLY A 317 22.74 -22.05 8.12
N VAL A 318 21.55 -21.46 8.21
CA VAL A 318 20.38 -21.87 7.43
C VAL A 318 20.26 -21.10 6.12
N CYS A 319 20.43 -19.78 6.15
CA CYS A 319 20.32 -18.94 4.97
C CYS A 319 21.37 -17.81 4.93
N ASN A 320 21.54 -17.23 3.74
CA ASN A 320 22.20 -15.95 3.57
C ASN A 320 21.13 -14.88 3.41
N ILE A 321 20.99 -13.97 4.39
CA ILE A 321 19.97 -12.91 4.31
C ILE A 321 20.24 -11.98 3.13
N VAL A 322 21.51 -11.70 2.84
CA VAL A 322 21.91 -10.87 1.69
C VAL A 322 22.91 -11.63 0.82
N PRO A 323 23.10 -11.21 -0.45
CA PRO A 323 24.11 -11.81 -1.32
C PRO A 323 25.53 -11.78 -0.72
N PRO A 324 26.43 -12.69 -1.13
CA PRO A 324 27.79 -12.80 -0.56
C PRO A 324 28.65 -11.52 -0.68
N TYR A 325 28.35 -10.66 -1.64
CA TYR A 325 29.02 -9.38 -1.87
C TYR A 325 28.49 -8.23 -0.99
N ALA A 326 27.43 -8.47 -0.20
CA ALA A 326 26.85 -7.49 0.72
C ALA A 326 26.95 -7.98 2.18
N LYS A 327 27.15 -7.05 3.11
CA LYS A 327 27.18 -7.32 4.55
C LYS A 327 26.39 -6.28 5.30
N ILE A 328 25.68 -6.69 6.36
CA ILE A 328 24.98 -5.75 7.23
C ILE A 328 26.03 -4.90 7.97
N LYS A 329 25.93 -3.56 7.87
CA LYS A 329 26.77 -2.65 8.63
C LYS A 329 26.50 -2.85 10.11
N LYS A 330 27.52 -3.02 10.95
CA LYS A 330 27.31 -3.17 12.40
C LYS A 330 27.12 -1.81 13.05
N ASN A 331 26.28 -1.75 14.09
CA ASN A 331 26.27 -0.62 15.00
C ASN A 331 27.56 -0.65 15.85
N GLU A 332 28.27 0.47 15.92
CA GLU A 332 29.52 0.60 16.66
C GLU A 332 29.29 0.75 18.16
N ASP A 333 28.10 1.19 18.58
CA ASP A 333 27.75 1.33 19.98
C ASP A 333 27.38 -0.04 20.60
N PRO A 334 28.18 -0.54 21.57
CA PRO A 334 27.98 -1.86 22.19
C PRO A 334 26.66 -1.99 22.96
N ARG A 335 25.99 -0.88 23.31
CA ARG A 335 24.66 -0.95 23.94
C ARG A 335 23.66 -1.70 23.07
N TRP A 336 23.83 -1.64 21.75
CA TRP A 336 22.95 -2.24 20.74
C TRP A 336 23.31 -3.69 20.43
N ASP A 337 24.20 -4.31 21.22
CA ASP A 337 24.48 -5.74 21.11
C ASP A 337 23.27 -6.60 21.49
N LEU A 338 23.10 -7.71 20.77
CA LEU A 338 21.88 -8.52 20.82
C LEU A 338 21.64 -9.17 22.19
N ASP A 339 22.71 -9.40 22.97
CA ASP A 339 22.67 -9.95 24.33
C ASP A 339 22.12 -8.96 25.36
N LYS A 340 22.00 -7.67 24.99
CA LYS A 340 21.40 -6.63 25.85
C LYS A 340 19.88 -6.59 25.78
N PHE A 341 19.27 -7.40 24.93
CA PHE A 341 17.84 -7.44 24.69
C PHE A 341 17.25 -8.81 25.02
N GLU A 342 16.05 -8.80 25.59
CA GLU A 342 15.25 -10.00 25.76
C GLU A 342 14.49 -10.28 24.45
N TRP A 343 14.62 -11.48 23.91
CA TRP A 343 13.98 -11.87 22.65
C TRP A 343 12.93 -12.93 22.90
N ALA A 344 11.85 -12.88 22.14
CA ALA A 344 10.91 -13.99 22.12
C ALA A 344 11.51 -15.20 21.40
N GLU A 345 11.03 -16.38 21.77
CA GLU A 345 11.29 -17.59 21.00
C GLU A 345 10.71 -17.47 19.58
N PRO A 346 11.40 -18.04 18.57
CA PRO A 346 10.85 -18.19 17.23
C PRO A 346 9.54 -18.98 17.23
N VAL A 347 8.70 -18.73 16.24
CA VAL A 347 7.36 -19.33 16.15
C VAL A 347 7.14 -20.11 14.87
N GLY A 348 6.19 -21.04 14.93
CA GLY A 348 5.77 -21.87 13.80
C GLY A 348 6.39 -23.27 13.84
N THR A 349 5.77 -24.19 13.09
CA THR A 349 6.23 -25.58 12.92
C THR A 349 6.21 -25.96 11.45
N LEU A 350 6.77 -27.12 11.10
CA LEU A 350 6.80 -27.63 9.72
C LEU A 350 5.48 -28.28 9.28
N GLU A 351 4.47 -28.36 10.15
CA GLU A 351 3.21 -29.08 9.91
C GLU A 351 2.55 -28.73 8.58
N ASN A 352 2.54 -27.44 8.22
CA ASN A 352 1.91 -26.94 7.00
C ASN A 352 2.90 -26.58 5.88
N MET A 353 4.17 -26.96 6.02
CA MET A 353 5.23 -26.55 5.09
C MET A 353 5.05 -27.19 3.70
N GLU A 354 4.65 -28.46 3.63
CA GLU A 354 4.38 -29.14 2.37
C GLU A 354 3.22 -28.50 1.59
N ALA A 355 2.16 -28.10 2.30
CA ALA A 355 1.04 -27.38 1.71
C ALA A 355 1.48 -26.03 1.13
N PHE A 356 2.35 -25.30 1.83
CA PHE A 356 2.94 -24.06 1.32
C PHE A 356 3.78 -24.30 0.07
N LEU A 357 4.71 -25.27 0.08
CA LEU A 357 5.58 -25.55 -1.07
C LEU A 357 4.77 -25.99 -2.29
N THR A 358 3.69 -26.72 -2.09
CA THR A 358 2.75 -27.10 -3.16
C THR A 358 2.02 -25.89 -3.74
N ASP A 359 1.51 -24.98 -2.91
CA ASP A 359 0.90 -23.73 -3.37
C ASP A 359 1.91 -22.83 -4.11
N ARG A 360 3.14 -22.77 -3.58
CA ARG A 360 4.25 -22.02 -4.16
C ARG A 360 4.59 -22.53 -5.56
N ARG A 361 4.77 -23.84 -5.75
CA ARG A 361 5.02 -24.46 -7.06
C ARG A 361 3.93 -24.12 -8.07
N LYS A 362 2.65 -24.30 -7.70
CA LYS A 362 1.51 -23.95 -8.56
C LYS A 362 1.51 -22.48 -8.99
N LYS A 363 1.96 -21.57 -8.12
CA LYS A 363 2.08 -20.15 -8.47
C LYS A 363 3.23 -19.89 -9.42
N ILE A 364 4.36 -20.55 -9.22
CA ILE A 364 5.51 -20.44 -10.12
C ILE A 364 5.16 -21.02 -11.50
N GLU A 365 4.54 -22.20 -11.57
CA GLU A 365 4.05 -22.79 -12.83
C GLU A 365 3.13 -21.84 -13.60
N LYS A 366 2.17 -21.20 -12.93
CA LYS A 366 1.32 -20.16 -13.56
C LYS A 366 2.07 -18.93 -14.04
N MET A 367 3.23 -18.61 -13.44
CA MET A 367 4.09 -17.54 -13.94
C MET A 367 4.83 -17.97 -15.21
N LEU A 368 5.30 -19.22 -15.26
CA LEU A 368 5.94 -19.81 -16.45
C LEU A 368 4.99 -19.81 -17.65
N GLU A 369 3.75 -20.27 -17.46
CA GLU A 369 2.72 -20.28 -18.51
C GLU A 369 2.50 -18.89 -19.13
N LYS A 370 2.57 -17.82 -18.32
CA LYS A 370 2.41 -16.44 -18.82
C LYS A 370 3.58 -15.95 -19.65
N ILE A 371 4.79 -16.47 -19.42
CA ILE A 371 5.97 -16.13 -20.21
C ILE A 371 5.86 -16.78 -21.60
N HIS A 372 5.50 -18.06 -21.64
CA HIS A 372 5.37 -18.81 -22.89
C HIS A 372 4.16 -18.39 -23.74
N GLN A 373 3.11 -17.80 -23.16
CA GLN A 373 2.01 -17.19 -23.91
C GLN A 373 2.35 -15.82 -24.53
N LYS A 374 3.45 -15.20 -24.09
CA LYS A 374 3.91 -13.87 -24.57
C LYS A 374 5.12 -13.96 -25.52
N SER A 375 5.71 -15.13 -25.66
CA SER A 375 6.78 -15.45 -26.61
C SER A 375 6.16 -15.99 -27.90
#